data_AF-A0A8T3WTS8-F1
#
_entry.id   AF-A0A8T3WTS8-F1
#
_cell.length_a   1.000
_cell.length_b   1.000
_cell.length_c   1.000
_cell.angle_alpha   90.00
_cell.angle_beta   90.00
_cell.angle_gamma   90.00
#
_symmetry.space_group_name_H-M   'P 1'
#
loop_
_entity.id
_entity.type
_entity.pdbx_description
1 polymer ?
#
loop_
_entity_poly.entity_id
_entity_poly.type
_entity_poly.pdbx_seq_one_letter_code
_entity_poly.pdbx_strand_id
1 'polypeptide(L)'
;MKKEILFLFSVISLLAIIPIILADSYTCDDKECIYNGQFDVGGDKAGIIISPIITSPGCEEKWTCSFTACSNGEQTLVCTDQNSCGTFNNIPADNGKVQNCTVPPSGGGPNGGGGGGNGVSFVGTTQREACIESWQCGDWSPCINGKKTRACTDSAKCGTNILEPEERRDCSEQPIEINGETSAFNRITGAVVGALRGLRDYEVVGIILFILAIVGSALIINSIRRPPEEMMDEGKKTETKAEVKEKPKNSKKTEKSEK
;
A
#
# COMPACT_ATOMS: atom_id res chain seq x y z
N MET A 1 10.35 -24.99 43.16
CA MET A 1 9.42 -23.97 43.70
C MET A 1 9.92 -22.52 43.59
N LYS A 2 11.08 -22.11 44.12
CA LYS A 2 11.50 -20.69 44.07
C LYS A 2 11.72 -20.09 42.66
N LYS A 3 12.15 -20.90 41.67
CA LYS A 3 12.37 -20.42 40.29
C LYS A 3 11.09 -20.17 39.49
N GLU A 4 10.01 -20.91 39.77
CA GLU A 4 8.74 -20.76 39.06
C GLU A 4 7.95 -19.54 39.55
N ILE A 5 8.05 -19.21 40.84
CA ILE A 5 7.46 -18.01 41.41
C ILE A 5 8.10 -16.74 40.81
N LEU A 6 9.43 -16.75 40.62
CA LEU A 6 10.14 -15.63 39.98
C LEU A 6 9.75 -15.44 38.51
N PHE A 7 9.43 -16.52 37.78
CA PHE A 7 9.00 -16.43 36.40
C PHE A 7 7.59 -15.84 36.29
N LEU A 8 6.67 -16.22 37.20
CA LEU A 8 5.32 -15.66 37.27
C LEU A 8 5.33 -14.16 37.58
N PHE A 9 6.15 -13.69 38.53
CA PHE A 9 6.27 -12.26 38.81
C PHE A 9 6.83 -11.46 37.62
N SER A 10 7.78 -12.03 36.87
CA SER A 10 8.33 -11.37 35.67
C SER A 10 7.29 -11.22 34.56
N VAL A 11 6.44 -12.23 34.35
CA VAL A 11 5.41 -12.21 33.30
C VAL A 11 4.27 -11.26 33.68
N ILE A 12 3.87 -11.23 34.96
CA ILE A 12 2.83 -10.33 35.45
C ILE A 12 3.29 -8.87 35.37
N SER A 13 4.55 -8.57 35.72
CA SER A 13 5.10 -7.21 35.54
C SER A 13 5.17 -6.79 34.07
N LEU A 14 5.49 -7.71 33.14
CA LEU A 14 5.50 -7.39 31.71
C LEU A 14 4.09 -7.08 31.19
N LEU A 15 3.10 -7.89 31.59
CA LEU A 15 1.70 -7.72 31.19
C LEU A 15 1.05 -6.45 31.78
N ALA A 16 1.52 -5.97 32.93
CA ALA A 16 1.06 -4.72 33.53
C ALA A 16 1.61 -3.45 32.82
N ILE A 17 2.72 -3.57 32.08
CA ILE A 17 3.38 -2.43 31.41
C ILE A 17 2.89 -2.26 29.96
N ILE A 18 2.41 -3.33 29.31
CA ILE A 18 1.89 -3.31 27.94
C ILE A 18 0.73 -2.30 27.71
N PRO A 19 -0.25 -2.13 28.63
CA PRO A 19 -1.31 -1.13 28.45
C PRO A 19 -0.78 0.32 28.52
N ILE A 20 0.29 0.55 29.29
CA ILE A 20 0.88 1.90 29.48
C ILE A 20 1.63 2.32 28.21
N ILE A 21 2.34 1.40 27.55
CA ILE A 21 3.06 1.68 26.30
C ILE A 21 2.09 1.89 25.13
N LEU A 22 0.91 1.27 25.16
CA LEU A 22 -0.12 1.45 24.13
C LEU A 22 -0.99 2.70 24.33
N ALA A 23 -0.93 3.37 25.49
CA ALA A 23 -1.74 4.56 25.77
C ALA A 23 -1.19 5.85 25.13
N ASP A 24 0.10 5.93 24.83
CA ASP A 24 0.73 7.16 24.31
C ASP A 24 0.66 7.33 22.78
N SER A 25 0.01 6.40 22.05
CA SER A 25 -0.07 6.43 20.58
C SER A 25 -1.47 6.74 20.02
N TYR A 26 -2.47 6.96 20.88
CA TYR A 26 -3.84 7.18 20.42
C TYR A 26 -4.53 8.28 21.24
N THR A 27 -4.47 9.52 20.75
CA THR A 27 -5.49 10.51 21.10
C THR A 27 -6.66 10.32 20.15
N CYS A 28 -7.65 9.51 20.53
CA CYS A 28 -8.93 9.48 19.83
C CYS A 28 -9.95 10.28 20.66
N ASP A 29 -10.49 11.34 20.07
CA ASP A 29 -11.69 12.00 20.56
C ASP A 29 -12.91 11.17 20.11
N ASP A 30 -13.95 11.17 20.93
CA ASP A 30 -14.79 10.01 21.25
C ASP A 30 -15.66 9.40 20.12
N LYS A 31 -15.52 9.79 18.85
CA LYS A 31 -16.41 9.28 17.78
C LYS A 31 -15.78 8.94 16.44
N GLU A 32 -14.59 9.41 16.07
CA GLU A 32 -13.98 9.07 14.77
C GLU A 32 -12.44 9.14 14.85
N CYS A 33 -11.75 7.99 14.72
CA CYS A 33 -10.31 8.00 14.46
C CYS A 33 -10.14 8.05 12.93
N ILE A 34 -9.83 9.22 12.37
CA ILE A 34 -9.57 9.38 10.94
C ILE A 34 -8.11 8.95 10.67
N TYR A 35 -7.91 7.86 9.93
CA TYR A 35 -6.59 7.47 9.44
C TYR A 35 -6.28 8.23 8.14
N ASN A 36 -5.44 9.25 8.22
CA ASN A 36 -4.93 10.00 7.06
C ASN A 36 -3.64 9.36 6.52
N GLY A 37 -3.74 8.15 5.97
CA GLY A 37 -2.63 7.47 5.29
C GLY A 37 -3.03 6.97 3.91
N GLN A 38 -2.11 7.07 2.95
CA GLN A 38 -2.23 6.44 1.64
C GLN A 38 -1.94 4.95 1.77
N PHE A 39 -2.85 4.14 1.22
CA PHE A 39 -2.79 2.69 1.26
C PHE A 39 -2.19 2.19 -0.06
N ASP A 40 -0.89 1.93 -0.08
CA ASP A 40 -0.21 1.34 -1.24
C ASP A 40 -0.08 -0.18 -1.06
N VAL A 41 -0.82 -0.95 -1.87
CA VAL A 41 -0.74 -2.40 -1.89
C VAL A 41 0.31 -2.83 -2.91
N GLY A 42 1.57 -2.88 -2.48
CA GLY A 42 2.66 -3.42 -3.29
C GLY A 42 2.50 -4.92 -3.54
N GLY A 43 2.20 -5.31 -4.78
CA GLY A 43 1.75 -6.65 -5.17
C GLY A 43 2.76 -7.80 -5.20
N ASP A 44 3.93 -7.68 -4.56
CA ASP A 44 5.03 -8.61 -4.89
C ASP A 44 5.48 -9.50 -3.73
N LYS A 45 5.18 -9.17 -2.47
CA LYS A 45 5.42 -10.03 -1.30
C LYS A 45 4.38 -9.72 -0.24
N ALA A 46 3.80 -10.75 0.39
CA ALA A 46 2.77 -10.65 1.42
C ALA A 46 3.29 -9.97 2.71
N GLY A 47 3.50 -8.67 2.65
CA GLY A 47 3.86 -7.81 3.76
C GLY A 47 3.18 -6.47 3.54
N ILE A 48 2.29 -6.09 4.46
CA ILE A 48 1.75 -4.74 4.53
C ILE A 48 2.90 -3.88 5.07
N ILE A 49 3.57 -3.14 4.18
CA ILE A 49 4.53 -2.13 4.61
C ILE A 49 3.72 -0.86 4.87
N ILE A 50 3.32 -0.67 6.13
CA ILE A 50 2.86 0.63 6.60
C ILE A 50 4.11 1.49 6.77
N SER A 51 4.57 2.09 5.68
CA SER A 51 5.51 3.21 5.79
C SER A 51 4.73 4.38 6.36
N PRO A 52 5.15 5.02 7.46
CA PRO A 52 4.59 6.30 7.82
C PRO A 52 4.88 7.23 6.64
N ILE A 53 3.83 7.69 5.98
CA ILE A 53 3.96 8.93 5.21
C ILE A 53 4.42 9.91 6.27
N ILE A 54 5.60 10.47 6.10
CA ILE A 54 5.96 11.69 6.81
C ILE A 54 5.15 12.80 6.12
N THR A 55 3.82 12.68 6.13
CA THR A 55 2.94 13.82 6.21
C THR A 55 3.30 14.36 7.58
N SER A 56 4.28 15.25 7.60
CA SER A 56 4.55 16.09 8.76
C SER A 56 3.18 16.55 9.23
N PRO A 57 2.69 16.09 10.39
CA PRO A 57 1.36 16.46 10.86
C PRO A 57 1.44 17.96 11.16
N GLY A 58 1.11 18.79 10.18
CA GLY A 58 1.39 20.22 10.19
C GLY A 58 2.03 20.80 8.91
N CYS A 59 2.19 20.05 7.82
CA CYS A 59 2.57 20.68 6.55
C CYS A 59 1.37 21.49 6.02
N GLU A 60 1.40 22.81 6.22
CA GLU A 60 0.41 23.72 5.67
C GLU A 60 0.66 23.85 4.16
N GLU A 61 -0.32 23.44 3.36
CA GLU A 61 -0.26 23.53 1.89
C GLU A 61 -0.16 24.99 1.45
N LYS A 62 1.02 25.39 0.96
CA LYS A 62 1.28 26.76 0.53
C LYS A 62 1.73 26.77 -0.92
N TRP A 63 0.84 27.21 -1.79
CA TRP A 63 1.05 27.25 -3.23
C TRP A 63 1.55 28.62 -3.69
N THR A 64 2.63 28.64 -4.47
CA THR A 64 3.08 29.83 -5.20
C THR A 64 2.87 29.60 -6.69
N CYS A 65 2.05 30.44 -7.33
CA CYS A 65 1.73 30.31 -8.74
C CYS A 65 2.39 31.41 -9.57
N SER A 66 2.90 31.03 -10.75
CA SER A 66 3.43 31.94 -11.74
C SER A 66 3.01 31.50 -13.14
N PHE A 67 2.82 32.47 -14.04
CA PHE A 67 2.60 32.15 -15.45
C PHE A 67 3.93 31.74 -16.09
N THR A 68 3.87 30.75 -16.99
CA THR A 68 4.99 30.43 -17.86
C THR A 68 5.31 31.60 -18.80
N ALA A 69 6.46 31.53 -19.47
CA ALA A 69 6.75 32.45 -20.56
C ALA A 69 5.62 32.40 -21.60
N CYS A 70 5.29 33.58 -22.13
CA CYS A 70 4.34 33.70 -23.22
C CYS A 70 4.95 33.08 -24.50
N SER A 71 4.36 31.99 -25.00
CA SER A 71 4.77 31.34 -26.24
C SER A 71 3.56 31.20 -27.15
N ASN A 72 3.70 31.59 -28.42
CA ASN A 72 2.63 31.59 -29.42
C ASN A 72 1.34 32.34 -28.99
N GLY A 73 1.48 33.35 -28.12
CA GLY A 73 0.35 34.11 -27.60
C GLY A 73 -0.36 33.44 -26.42
N GLU A 74 0.15 32.34 -25.88
CA GLU A 74 -0.44 31.64 -24.74
C GLU A 74 0.58 31.48 -23.59
N GLN A 75 0.07 31.48 -22.35
CA GLN A 75 0.83 31.19 -21.14
C GLN A 75 -0.01 30.34 -20.19
N THR A 76 0.65 29.46 -19.43
CA THR A 76 -0.01 28.54 -18.50
C THR A 76 0.29 28.95 -17.06
N LEU A 77 -0.71 28.93 -16.18
CA LEU A 77 -0.48 29.14 -14.75
C LEU A 77 0.07 27.85 -14.14
N VAL A 78 1.27 27.91 -13.55
CA VAL A 78 1.90 26.78 -12.87
C VAL A 78 2.04 27.12 -11.39
N CYS A 79 1.47 26.29 -10.53
CA CYS A 79 1.54 26.41 -9.08
C CYS A 79 2.53 25.38 -8.54
N THR A 80 3.50 25.85 -7.77
CA THR A 80 4.50 25.01 -7.10
C THR A 80 4.24 25.04 -5.60
N ASP A 81 4.36 23.88 -4.97
CA ASP A 81 4.31 23.74 -3.51
C ASP A 81 5.56 24.36 -2.90
N GLN A 82 5.38 25.41 -2.10
CA GLN A 82 6.46 26.14 -1.46
C GLN A 82 7.06 25.38 -0.27
N ASN A 83 6.27 24.51 0.36
CA ASN A 83 6.66 23.79 1.55
C ASN A 83 7.10 22.35 1.24
N SER A 84 7.01 21.93 -0.03
CA SER A 84 7.40 20.59 -0.50
C SER A 84 6.74 19.48 0.34
N CYS A 85 5.48 19.69 0.72
CA CYS A 85 4.63 18.75 1.44
C CYS A 85 4.40 17.46 0.64
N GLY A 86 4.54 17.51 -0.69
CA GLY A 86 4.45 16.34 -1.56
C GLY A 86 3.02 15.84 -1.73
N THR A 87 2.03 16.66 -1.40
CA THR A 87 0.62 16.37 -1.64
C THR A 87 0.05 17.34 -2.69
N PHE A 88 -1.13 17.02 -3.22
CA PHE A 88 -1.87 17.90 -4.15
C PHE A 88 -3.08 18.56 -3.47
N ASN A 89 -3.13 18.53 -2.14
CA ASN A 89 -4.25 19.08 -1.39
C ASN A 89 -4.28 20.61 -1.54
N ASN A 90 -5.48 21.17 -1.71
CA ASN A 90 -5.70 22.61 -1.86
C ASN A 90 -4.93 23.29 -3.00
N ILE A 91 -4.44 22.52 -4.00
CA ILE A 91 -3.86 23.12 -5.19
C ILE A 91 -4.91 24.03 -5.87
N PRO A 92 -4.56 25.27 -6.25
CA PRO A 92 -5.51 26.16 -6.91
C PRO A 92 -6.12 25.51 -8.15
N ALA A 93 -7.45 25.61 -8.30
CA ALA A 93 -8.19 25.01 -9.41
C ALA A 93 -7.78 25.57 -10.80
N ASP A 94 -7.12 26.73 -10.81
CA ASP A 94 -6.58 27.36 -12.00
C ASP A 94 -5.17 26.86 -12.36
N ASN A 95 -4.55 25.99 -11.56
CA ASN A 95 -3.28 25.36 -11.92
C ASN A 95 -3.45 24.59 -13.23
N GLY A 96 -2.59 24.88 -14.21
CA GLY A 96 -2.69 24.34 -15.57
C GLY A 96 -3.64 25.11 -16.50
N LYS A 97 -4.31 26.17 -16.05
CA LYS A 97 -5.09 27.01 -16.97
C LYS A 97 -4.18 27.75 -17.94
N VAL A 98 -4.58 27.71 -19.21
CA VAL A 98 -3.99 28.51 -20.28
C VAL A 98 -4.75 29.83 -20.39
N GLN A 99 -4.02 30.92 -20.58
CA GLN A 99 -4.59 32.22 -20.95
C GLN A 99 -3.80 32.88 -22.06
N ASN A 100 -4.47 33.78 -22.78
CA ASN A 100 -3.86 34.55 -23.84
C ASN A 100 -2.87 35.58 -23.25
N CYS A 101 -1.77 35.81 -23.94
CA CYS A 101 -0.75 36.77 -23.57
C CYS A 101 -0.21 37.47 -24.82
N THR A 102 0.28 38.68 -24.63
CA THR A 102 1.00 39.41 -25.68
C THR A 102 2.43 39.56 -25.21
N VAL A 103 3.38 38.98 -25.95
CA VAL A 103 4.79 39.31 -25.78
C VAL A 103 4.93 40.81 -26.06
N PRO A 104 5.40 41.63 -25.09
CA PRO A 104 5.68 43.03 -25.38
C PRO A 104 6.68 43.04 -26.54
N PRO A 105 6.46 43.85 -27.58
CA PRO A 105 7.36 43.93 -28.72
C PRO A 105 8.75 44.20 -28.17
N SER A 106 9.64 43.21 -28.30
CA SER A 106 11.03 43.31 -27.86
C SER A 106 11.57 44.61 -28.42
N GLY A 107 11.85 45.56 -27.52
CA GLY A 107 12.18 46.93 -27.88
C GLY A 107 13.37 46.93 -28.83
N GLY A 108 13.11 47.23 -30.10
CA GLY A 108 14.11 47.77 -31.00
C GLY A 108 14.58 49.08 -30.39
N GLY A 109 15.71 49.03 -29.67
CA GLY A 109 16.40 50.22 -29.20
C GLY A 109 16.80 51.08 -30.41
N PRO A 110 16.50 52.40 -30.40
CA PRO A 110 16.91 53.27 -31.50
C PRO A 110 18.41 53.53 -31.45
N ASN A 111 19.07 53.25 -32.57
CA ASN A 111 20.31 53.87 -33.07
C ASN A 111 21.28 54.50 -32.04
N GLY A 112 22.38 53.79 -31.76
CA GLY A 112 23.60 54.36 -31.18
C GLY A 112 24.81 53.59 -31.70
N GLY A 113 25.59 54.20 -32.59
CA GLY A 113 26.60 53.54 -33.41
C GLY A 113 27.96 53.31 -32.75
N GLY A 114 28.75 52.48 -33.46
CA GLY A 114 30.21 52.58 -33.55
C GLY A 114 31.04 51.87 -32.47
N GLY A 115 31.85 50.89 -32.90
CA GLY A 115 32.99 50.41 -32.12
C GLY A 115 33.37 48.97 -32.43
N GLY A 116 34.34 48.77 -33.31
CA GLY A 116 34.92 47.46 -33.60
C GLY A 116 35.68 46.90 -32.40
N GLY A 117 35.53 45.60 -32.16
CA GLY A 117 36.29 44.89 -31.14
C GLY A 117 35.86 43.43 -31.01
N ASN A 118 36.77 42.54 -31.38
CA ASN A 118 36.89 41.10 -31.09
C ASN A 118 35.62 40.25 -30.99
N GLY A 119 35.56 39.27 -31.89
CA GLY A 119 34.56 38.20 -31.91
C GLY A 119 34.60 37.36 -30.65
N VAL A 120 33.87 37.81 -29.64
CA VAL A 120 33.19 36.91 -28.73
C VAL A 120 31.93 36.53 -29.48
N SER A 121 31.90 35.31 -30.02
CA SER A 121 30.64 34.64 -30.32
C SER A 121 29.81 34.74 -29.06
N PHE A 122 28.88 35.70 -29.05
CA PHE A 122 27.66 35.56 -28.29
C PHE A 122 27.10 34.24 -28.77
N VAL A 123 27.41 33.19 -28.01
CA VAL A 123 26.55 32.04 -27.87
C VAL A 123 25.22 32.68 -27.58
N GLY A 124 24.40 32.85 -28.63
CA GLY A 124 23.00 33.07 -28.45
C GLY A 124 22.64 31.96 -27.49
N THR A 125 22.34 32.35 -26.25
CA THR A 125 21.61 31.48 -25.35
C THR A 125 20.33 31.27 -26.14
N THR A 126 20.34 30.23 -26.98
CA THR A 126 19.17 29.68 -27.60
C THR A 126 18.29 29.48 -26.40
N GLN A 127 17.35 30.40 -26.22
CA GLN A 127 16.32 30.31 -25.22
C GLN A 127 15.72 28.97 -25.58
N ARG A 128 16.10 27.95 -24.81
CA ARG A 128 15.62 26.60 -24.98
C ARG A 128 14.18 26.78 -24.56
N GLU A 129 13.33 27.08 -25.54
CA GLU A 129 11.90 27.18 -25.33
C GLU A 129 11.57 25.94 -24.52
N ALA A 130 11.10 26.17 -23.29
CA ALA A 130 10.82 25.08 -22.39
C ALA A 130 9.85 24.19 -23.14
N CYS A 131 10.32 23.02 -23.55
CA CYS A 131 9.50 22.11 -24.32
C CYS A 131 8.50 21.54 -23.32
N ILE A 132 7.25 21.97 -23.45
CA ILE A 132 6.16 21.48 -22.62
C ILE A 132 5.71 20.16 -23.21
N GLU A 133 5.87 19.09 -22.45
CA GLU A 133 5.46 17.75 -22.86
C GLU A 133 3.95 17.72 -23.14
N SER A 134 3.58 17.12 -24.27
CA SER A 134 2.18 16.95 -24.66
C SER A 134 1.93 15.48 -24.95
N TRP A 135 1.36 14.78 -23.98
CA TRP A 135 1.17 13.35 -24.04
C TRP A 135 -0.20 12.99 -24.62
N GLN A 136 -0.21 12.18 -25.67
CA GLN A 136 -1.41 11.52 -26.19
C GLN A 136 -1.38 10.06 -25.77
N CYS A 137 -2.36 9.65 -24.98
CA CYS A 137 -2.48 8.27 -24.52
C CYS A 137 -3.63 7.55 -25.21
N GLY A 138 -3.42 6.29 -25.55
CA GLY A 138 -4.48 5.40 -26.04
C GLY A 138 -5.43 4.94 -24.94
N ASP A 139 -6.43 4.15 -25.34
CA ASP A 139 -7.35 3.51 -24.41
C ASP A 139 -6.63 2.53 -23.48
N TRP A 140 -7.19 2.35 -22.28
CA TRP A 140 -6.72 1.32 -21.37
C TRP A 140 -6.99 -0.08 -21.93
N SER A 141 -5.99 -0.95 -21.85
CA SER A 141 -6.13 -2.37 -22.14
C SER A 141 -7.15 -3.04 -21.20
N PRO A 142 -7.74 -4.18 -21.60
CA PRO A 142 -8.57 -4.96 -20.70
C PRO A 142 -7.79 -5.33 -19.43
N CYS A 143 -8.51 -5.52 -18.34
CA CYS A 143 -7.90 -5.93 -17.09
C CYS A 143 -7.33 -7.35 -17.21
N ILE A 144 -6.01 -7.49 -17.12
CA ILE A 144 -5.31 -8.78 -17.14
C ILE A 144 -4.51 -8.89 -15.85
N ASN A 145 -4.75 -9.94 -15.06
CA ASN A 145 -4.11 -10.15 -13.75
C ASN A 145 -4.25 -8.94 -12.81
N GLY A 146 -5.43 -8.32 -12.77
CA GLY A 146 -5.71 -7.18 -11.89
C GLY A 146 -5.09 -5.85 -12.35
N LYS A 147 -4.42 -5.81 -13.51
CA LYS A 147 -3.76 -4.62 -14.03
C LYS A 147 -4.25 -4.29 -15.44
N LYS A 148 -4.34 -3.01 -15.74
CA LYS A 148 -4.55 -2.47 -17.09
C LYS A 148 -3.42 -1.54 -17.47
N THR A 149 -3.13 -1.48 -18.75
CA THR A 149 -2.01 -0.72 -19.32
C THR A 149 -2.49 0.12 -20.49
N ARG A 150 -1.90 1.28 -20.71
CA ARG A 150 -2.09 2.10 -21.92
C ARG A 150 -0.75 2.57 -22.42
N ALA A 151 -0.66 2.89 -23.71
CA ALA A 151 0.54 3.50 -24.29
C ALA A 151 0.33 5.01 -24.41
N CYS A 152 1.31 5.79 -23.98
CA CYS A 152 1.36 7.23 -24.13
C CYS A 152 2.49 7.62 -25.09
N THR A 153 2.28 8.64 -25.91
CA THR A 153 3.29 9.16 -26.83
C THR A 153 3.40 10.67 -26.68
N ASP A 154 4.62 11.13 -26.43
CA ASP A 154 4.94 12.55 -26.41
C ASP A 154 4.84 13.12 -27.84
N SER A 155 3.74 13.82 -28.09
CA SER A 155 3.44 14.46 -29.37
C SER A 155 4.30 15.70 -29.60
N ALA A 156 4.81 16.32 -28.53
CA ALA A 156 5.70 17.48 -28.60
C ALA A 156 7.18 17.07 -28.81
N LYS A 157 7.53 15.80 -28.60
CA LYS A 157 8.88 15.24 -28.77
C LYS A 157 9.94 16.01 -27.97
N CYS A 158 9.58 16.40 -26.76
CA CYS A 158 10.43 17.11 -25.83
C CYS A 158 11.60 16.26 -25.33
N GLY A 159 11.42 14.93 -25.30
CA GLY A 159 12.46 14.00 -24.86
C GLY A 159 12.68 14.03 -23.35
N THR A 160 11.69 14.50 -22.61
CA THR A 160 11.60 14.47 -21.15
C THR A 160 10.33 13.72 -20.75
N ASN A 161 10.30 13.17 -19.53
CA ASN A 161 9.20 12.35 -19.00
C ASN A 161 8.64 12.91 -17.68
N ILE A 162 8.73 14.23 -17.48
CA ILE A 162 8.37 14.90 -16.22
C ILE A 162 6.85 14.92 -16.03
N LEU A 163 6.09 15.07 -17.11
CA LEU A 163 4.63 15.12 -17.15
C LEU A 163 4.03 13.87 -17.80
N GLU A 164 4.80 12.78 -17.90
CA GLU A 164 4.35 11.52 -18.47
C GLU A 164 3.19 10.93 -17.64
N PRO A 165 2.00 10.74 -18.23
CA PRO A 165 0.88 10.14 -17.51
C PRO A 165 1.14 8.67 -17.17
N GLU A 166 0.51 8.17 -16.11
CA GLU A 166 0.63 6.76 -15.74
C GLU A 166 0.18 5.83 -16.87
N GLU A 167 1.05 4.89 -17.23
CA GLU A 167 0.80 3.86 -18.24
C GLU A 167 0.29 2.55 -17.66
N ARG A 168 0.34 2.38 -16.34
CA ARG A 168 -0.10 1.16 -15.64
C ARG A 168 -0.96 1.55 -14.45
N ARG A 169 -2.13 0.91 -14.34
CA ARG A 169 -3.04 1.12 -13.21
C ARG A 169 -3.67 -0.21 -12.79
N ASP A 170 -3.95 -0.35 -11.51
CA ASP A 170 -4.72 -1.48 -11.02
C ASP A 170 -6.20 -1.34 -11.43
N CYS A 171 -6.85 -2.48 -11.60
CA CYS A 171 -8.27 -2.51 -11.91
C CYS A 171 -9.05 -2.23 -10.63
N SER A 172 -9.94 -1.23 -10.66
CA SER A 172 -10.96 -1.12 -9.62
C SER A 172 -11.82 -2.37 -9.72
N GLU A 173 -11.73 -3.27 -8.75
CA GLU A 173 -12.66 -4.38 -8.64
C GLU A 173 -14.06 -3.77 -8.60
N GLN A 174 -14.84 -3.99 -9.66
CA GLN A 174 -16.25 -3.64 -9.61
C GLN A 174 -16.87 -4.51 -8.51
N PRO A 175 -17.69 -3.94 -7.61
CA PRO A 175 -18.39 -4.74 -6.61
C PRO A 175 -19.12 -5.85 -7.35
N ILE A 176 -18.80 -7.10 -7.03
CA ILE A 176 -19.46 -8.25 -7.62
C ILE A 176 -20.92 -8.16 -7.17
N GLU A 177 -21.82 -7.74 -8.06
CA GLU A 177 -23.25 -7.92 -7.84
C GLU A 177 -23.54 -9.41 -7.95
N ILE A 178 -23.45 -10.09 -6.79
CA ILE A 178 -23.81 -11.49 -6.66
C ILE A 178 -25.33 -11.56 -6.81
N ASN A 179 -25.81 -11.73 -8.04
CA ASN A 179 -27.21 -12.02 -8.32
C ASN A 179 -27.56 -13.31 -7.57
N GLY A 180 -28.33 -13.14 -6.50
CA GLY A 180 -28.43 -14.11 -5.42
C GLY A 180 -29.07 -15.43 -5.84
N GLU A 181 -28.31 -16.52 -5.65
CA GLU A 181 -28.85 -17.88 -5.58
C GLU A 181 -28.00 -18.79 -4.68
N THR A 182 -27.62 -18.32 -3.48
CA THR A 182 -26.98 -19.16 -2.45
C THR A 182 -27.85 -19.25 -1.19
N SER A 183 -29.02 -19.87 -1.35
CA SER A 183 -30.08 -20.04 -0.32
C SER A 183 -29.92 -21.29 0.58
N ALA A 184 -28.69 -21.77 0.84
CA ALA A 184 -28.53 -23.00 1.64
C ALA A 184 -27.57 -22.89 2.85
N PHE A 185 -26.55 -22.05 2.83
CA PHE A 185 -25.56 -21.99 3.92
C PHE A 185 -25.92 -21.02 5.07
N ASN A 186 -26.83 -20.05 4.84
CA ASN A 186 -27.21 -19.06 5.86
C ASN A 186 -28.20 -19.56 6.93
N ARG A 187 -28.68 -20.82 6.84
CA ARG A 187 -29.60 -21.37 7.85
C ARG A 187 -28.89 -22.05 9.02
N ILE A 188 -27.60 -22.39 8.90
CA ILE A 188 -26.87 -23.09 9.97
C ILE A 188 -26.12 -22.10 10.88
N THR A 189 -25.74 -20.91 10.39
CA THR A 189 -25.01 -19.89 11.17
C THR A 189 -25.88 -18.74 11.71
N GLY A 190 -27.13 -18.62 11.25
CA GLY A 190 -28.02 -17.49 11.59
C GLY A 190 -28.44 -17.38 13.06
N ALA A 191 -28.38 -18.47 13.84
CA ALA A 191 -28.78 -18.45 15.25
C ALA A 191 -27.68 -17.93 16.19
N VAL A 192 -26.40 -18.00 15.80
CA VAL A 192 -25.29 -17.56 16.67
C VAL A 192 -24.82 -16.15 16.32
N VAL A 193 -24.88 -15.75 15.05
CA VAL A 193 -24.41 -14.42 14.61
C VAL A 193 -25.45 -13.31 14.89
N GLY A 194 -26.73 -13.67 15.08
CA GLY A 194 -27.81 -12.71 15.35
C GLY A 194 -27.74 -12.01 16.72
N ALA A 195 -27.06 -12.62 17.71
CA ALA A 195 -26.95 -12.05 19.06
C ALA A 195 -25.74 -11.10 19.23
N LEU A 196 -24.85 -10.98 18.24
CA LEU A 196 -23.56 -10.28 18.39
C LEU A 196 -23.45 -8.97 17.60
N ARG A 197 -24.49 -8.54 16.86
CA ARG A 197 -24.46 -7.31 16.05
C ARG A 197 -24.42 -5.98 16.84
N GLY A 198 -24.38 -6.02 18.16
CA GLY A 198 -24.29 -4.83 19.02
C GLY A 198 -22.99 -4.70 19.81
N LEU A 199 -22.09 -5.68 19.76
CA LEU A 199 -20.82 -5.64 20.48
C LEU A 199 -19.74 -5.13 19.52
N ARG A 200 -19.15 -3.98 19.84
CA ARG A 200 -17.99 -3.43 19.11
C ARG A 200 -16.90 -4.50 19.06
N ASP A 201 -16.22 -4.64 17.92
CA ASP A 201 -15.34 -5.78 17.61
C ASP A 201 -14.29 -6.10 18.70
N TYR A 202 -13.90 -5.11 19.51
CA TYR A 202 -12.97 -5.29 20.62
C TYR A 202 -13.53 -6.11 21.80
N GLU A 203 -14.84 -6.09 22.07
CA GLU A 203 -15.42 -6.87 23.17
C GLU A 203 -15.45 -8.36 22.85
N VAL A 204 -15.67 -8.70 21.56
CA VAL A 204 -15.64 -10.08 21.09
C VAL A 204 -14.23 -10.66 21.20
N VAL A 205 -13.20 -9.88 20.84
CA VAL A 205 -11.79 -10.28 21.00
C VAL A 205 -11.46 -10.49 22.48
N GLY A 206 -11.93 -9.61 23.36
CA GLY A 206 -11.73 -9.74 24.81
C GLY A 206 -12.32 -11.03 25.39
N ILE A 207 -13.54 -11.40 24.99
CA ILE A 207 -14.20 -12.63 25.43
C ILE A 207 -13.47 -13.87 24.91
N ILE A 208 -13.01 -13.86 23.65
CA ILE A 208 -12.24 -14.97 23.07
C ILE A 208 -10.93 -15.18 23.83
N LEU A 209 -10.19 -14.11 24.12
CA LEU A 209 -8.95 -14.19 24.89
C LEU A 209 -9.19 -14.71 26.32
N PHE A 210 -10.28 -14.30 26.96
CA PHE A 210 -10.66 -14.79 28.29
C PHE A 210 -10.97 -16.28 28.30
N ILE A 211 -11.72 -16.77 27.31
CA ILE A 211 -12.03 -18.21 27.18
C ILE A 211 -10.75 -19.01 26.92
N LEU A 212 -9.85 -18.52 26.06
CA LEU A 212 -8.56 -19.17 25.81
C LEU A 212 -7.69 -19.25 27.07
N ALA A 213 -7.72 -18.23 27.93
CA ALA A 213 -7.02 -18.24 29.20
C ALA A 213 -7.59 -19.28 30.20
N ILE A 214 -8.92 -19.42 30.26
CA ILE A 214 -9.59 -20.44 31.10
C ILE A 214 -9.25 -21.85 30.60
N VAL A 215 -9.33 -22.10 29.29
CA VAL A 215 -9.00 -23.40 28.73
C VAL A 215 -7.51 -23.72 28.92
N GLY A 216 -6.63 -22.75 28.68
CA GLY A 216 -5.19 -22.91 28.88
C GLY A 216 -4.84 -23.25 30.34
N SER A 217 -5.43 -22.53 31.30
CA SER A 217 -5.23 -22.81 32.73
C SER A 217 -5.76 -24.18 33.14
N ALA A 218 -6.93 -24.60 32.64
CA ALA A 218 -7.48 -25.94 32.90
C ALA A 218 -6.58 -27.06 32.36
N LEU A 219 -5.99 -26.88 31.17
CA LEU A 219 -5.05 -27.84 30.59
C LEU A 219 -3.76 -27.96 31.41
N ILE A 220 -3.21 -26.83 31.89
CA ILE A 220 -2.02 -26.81 32.75
C ILE A 220 -2.30 -27.50 34.09
N ILE A 221 -3.45 -27.22 34.71
CA ILE A 221 -3.87 -27.90 35.96
C ILE A 221 -3.98 -29.40 35.71
N ASN A 222 -4.57 -29.81 34.59
CA ASN A 222 -4.70 -31.22 34.23
C ASN A 222 -3.35 -31.89 33.94
N SER A 223 -2.37 -31.16 33.36
CA SER A 223 -1.02 -31.70 33.14
C SER A 223 -0.24 -31.88 34.44
N ILE A 224 -0.45 -31.00 35.43
CA ILE A 224 0.18 -31.12 36.77
C ILE A 224 -0.48 -32.25 37.58
N ARG A 225 -1.78 -32.51 37.34
CA ARG A 225 -2.52 -33.57 38.03
C ARG A 225 -2.22 -34.99 37.55
N ARG A 226 -1.49 -35.16 36.44
CA ARG A 226 -1.07 -36.50 36.04
C ARG A 226 -0.06 -36.99 37.09
N PRO A 227 -0.38 -38.04 37.87
CA PRO A 227 0.59 -38.62 38.78
C PRO A 227 1.82 -39.02 37.95
N PRO A 228 3.05 -38.85 38.48
CA PRO A 228 4.23 -39.38 37.81
C PRO A 228 4.00 -40.88 37.64
N GLU A 229 3.70 -41.32 36.42
CA GLU A 229 3.67 -42.74 36.12
C GLU A 229 5.05 -43.27 36.49
N GLU A 230 5.06 -44.18 37.47
CA GLU A 230 6.22 -44.96 37.83
C GLU A 230 6.86 -45.44 36.54
N MET A 231 8.13 -45.09 36.36
CA MET A 231 8.96 -45.62 35.30
C MET A 231 9.06 -47.13 35.53
N MET A 232 8.12 -47.89 34.98
CA MET A 232 8.31 -49.32 34.77
C MET A 232 9.42 -49.46 33.75
N ASP A 233 10.57 -49.87 34.27
CA ASP A 233 11.68 -50.52 33.59
C ASP A 233 11.15 -51.48 32.52
N GLU A 234 11.12 -51.00 31.27
CA GLU A 234 10.79 -51.83 30.11
C GLU A 234 12.01 -52.67 29.76
N GLY A 235 12.20 -53.70 30.56
CA GLY A 235 12.98 -54.86 30.21
C GLY A 235 12.48 -55.47 28.90
N LYS A 236 13.27 -55.28 27.85
CA LYS A 236 13.70 -56.33 26.93
C LYS A 236 12.57 -57.27 26.46
N LYS A 237 11.96 -56.99 25.31
CA LYS A 237 11.40 -58.04 24.46
C LYS A 237 11.45 -57.72 22.96
N THR A 238 12.46 -58.34 22.35
CA THR A 238 12.39 -59.12 21.11
C THR A 238 11.92 -58.42 19.83
N GLU A 239 12.93 -58.16 18.99
CA GLU A 239 12.87 -58.25 17.54
C GLU A 239 11.80 -59.24 17.05
N THR A 240 10.82 -58.77 16.30
CA THR A 240 10.12 -59.61 15.33
C THR A 240 10.21 -58.94 13.97
N LYS A 241 11.21 -59.40 13.23
CA LYS A 241 11.50 -59.10 11.84
C LYS A 241 10.34 -59.65 10.98
N ALA A 242 9.39 -58.80 10.60
CA ALA A 242 8.39 -59.12 9.60
C ALA A 242 8.86 -58.58 8.23
N GLU A 243 9.47 -59.50 7.49
CA GLU A 243 9.84 -59.40 6.09
C GLU A 243 8.57 -59.23 5.22
N VAL A 244 8.27 -58.01 4.80
CA VAL A 244 7.25 -57.75 3.77
C VAL A 244 7.93 -57.80 2.41
N LYS A 245 7.67 -58.90 1.72
CA LYS A 245 8.05 -59.21 0.34
C LYS A 245 7.70 -58.09 -0.64
N GLU A 246 8.70 -57.65 -1.38
CA GLU A 246 8.54 -57.04 -2.70
C GLU A 246 7.75 -57.99 -3.63
N LYS A 247 6.84 -57.44 -4.43
CA LYS A 247 6.42 -58.03 -5.70
C LYS A 247 6.37 -56.96 -6.80
N PRO A 248 6.69 -57.32 -8.06
CA PRO A 248 7.12 -56.39 -9.09
C PRO A 248 6.02 -56.02 -10.11
N LYS A 249 6.31 -54.94 -10.86
CA LYS A 249 6.02 -54.67 -12.29
C LYS A 249 4.60 -54.90 -12.85
N ASN A 250 4.00 -53.80 -13.32
CA ASN A 250 3.26 -53.72 -14.60
C ASN A 250 3.17 -52.23 -15.00
N SER A 251 3.85 -51.67 -16.01
CA SER A 251 3.75 -51.82 -17.47
C SER A 251 2.36 -51.59 -18.07
N LYS A 252 2.11 -50.36 -18.57
CA LYS A 252 1.31 -49.97 -19.77
C LYS A 252 1.34 -48.44 -19.86
N LYS A 253 2.02 -47.76 -20.80
CA LYS A 253 1.88 -47.66 -22.27
C LYS A 253 0.47 -47.29 -22.76
N THR A 254 0.27 -46.01 -23.05
CA THR A 254 -0.57 -45.40 -24.14
C THR A 254 -0.27 -43.90 -24.07
N GLU A 255 0.53 -43.25 -24.91
CA GLU A 255 0.38 -42.98 -26.36
C GLU A 255 -1.00 -42.42 -26.71
N LYS A 256 -1.14 -41.09 -26.77
CA LYS A 256 -2.06 -40.47 -27.72
C LYS A 256 -1.61 -39.06 -28.10
N SER A 257 -1.20 -38.98 -29.37
CA SER A 257 -1.11 -37.80 -30.21
C SER A 257 -2.52 -37.43 -30.69
N GLU A 258 -2.86 -36.14 -30.65
CA GLU A 258 -3.88 -35.46 -31.47
C GLU A 258 -3.43 -33.99 -31.48
N LYS A 259 -2.80 -33.56 -32.58
CA LYS A 259 -3.38 -32.90 -33.77
C LYS A 259 -3.47 -31.39 -33.59
#